data_AF-A0A7W0PLT6-F1
#
_entry.id   AF-A0A7W0PLT6-F1
#
_cell.length_a   1.000
_cell.length_b   1.000
_cell.length_c   1.000
_cell.angle_alpha   90.00
_cell.angle_beta   90.00
_cell.angle_gamma   90.00
#
_symmetry.space_group_name_H-M   'P 1'
#
loop_
_entity.id
_entity.type
_entity.pdbx_description
1 polymer ?
#
loop_
_entity_poly.entity_id
_entity_poly.type
_entity_poly.pdbx_seq_one_letter_code
_entity_poly.pdbx_strand_id
1 'polypeptide(L)'
;MLRRGRFREVVQRQLDIFATDEAALLEEGSTADAAWTNADREESEELFGDYQLVMDAVGERLYDIRESYAGTLDDATVDGYREVFNRAALKQFRRFAMFLEEGE
;
A
#
# COMPACT_ATOMS: atom_id res chain seq x y z
N MET A 1 -11.92 15.19 15.55
CA MET A 1 -12.62 14.56 14.40
C MET A 1 -12.69 15.43 13.12
N LEU A 2 -12.49 16.76 13.17
CA LEU A 2 -12.56 17.63 11.98
C LEU A 2 -11.37 17.54 10.99
N ARG A 3 -10.18 17.12 11.46
CA ARG A 3 -8.97 17.02 10.60
C ARG A 3 -8.96 15.80 9.67
N ARG A 4 -9.75 14.74 9.95
CA ARG A 4 -9.78 13.52 9.12
C ARG A 4 -10.49 13.70 7.78
N GLY A 5 -11.38 14.70 7.68
CA GLY A 5 -12.04 15.03 6.42
C GLY A 5 -11.11 15.73 5.43
N ARG A 6 -10.16 16.55 5.90
CA ARG A 6 -9.33 17.41 5.04
C ARG A 6 -8.38 16.63 4.14
N PHE A 7 -7.86 15.51 4.61
CA PHE A 7 -6.89 14.71 3.86
C PHE A 7 -7.53 13.62 3.02
N ARG A 8 -8.82 13.33 3.24
CA ARG A 8 -9.50 12.24 2.54
C ARG A 8 -9.46 12.40 1.03
N GLU A 9 -9.72 13.60 0.53
CA GLU A 9 -9.76 13.85 -0.92
C GLU A 9 -8.36 13.72 -1.56
N VAL A 10 -7.34 14.35 -0.96
CA VAL A 10 -5.97 14.26 -1.49
C VAL A 10 -5.44 12.84 -1.43
N VAL A 11 -5.65 12.14 -0.31
CA VAL A 11 -5.25 10.74 -0.16
C VAL A 11 -5.94 9.87 -1.20
N GLN A 12 -7.26 10.03 -1.39
CA GLN A 12 -7.97 9.25 -2.40
C GLN A 12 -7.37 9.47 -3.79
N ARG A 13 -7.11 10.73 -4.17
CA ARG A 13 -6.50 11.04 -5.46
C ARG A 13 -5.09 10.46 -5.59
N GLN A 14 -4.28 10.50 -4.55
CA GLN A 14 -2.94 9.90 -4.55
C GLN A 14 -3.02 8.38 -4.76
N LEU A 15 -3.93 7.69 -4.09
CA LEU A 15 -4.10 6.25 -4.24
C LEU A 15 -4.70 5.87 -5.60
N ASP A 16 -5.57 6.71 -6.17
CA ASP A 16 -6.11 6.52 -7.52
C ASP A 16 -5.01 6.67 -8.59
N ILE A 17 -4.11 7.64 -8.42
CA ILE A 17 -2.94 7.82 -9.29
C ILE A 17 -2.01 6.60 -9.14
N PHE A 18 -1.68 6.20 -7.92
CA PHE A 18 -0.88 5.00 -7.66
C PHE A 18 -1.48 3.76 -8.34
N ALA A 19 -2.79 3.53 -8.19
CA ALA A 19 -3.46 2.38 -8.82
C ALA A 19 -3.40 2.41 -10.36
N THR A 20 -3.31 3.60 -10.95
CA THR A 20 -3.20 3.77 -12.40
C THR A 20 -1.76 3.57 -12.86
N ASP A 21 -0.80 4.20 -12.19
CA ASP A 21 0.61 4.18 -12.58
C ASP A 21 1.27 2.82 -12.31
N GLU A 22 0.89 2.17 -11.20
CA GLU A 22 1.42 0.88 -10.76
C GLU A 22 0.45 -0.28 -11.07
N ALA A 23 -0.44 -0.10 -12.06
CA ALA A 23 -1.45 -1.10 -12.43
C ALA A 23 -0.85 -2.48 -12.75
N ALA A 24 0.30 -2.50 -13.45
CA ALA A 24 1.01 -3.73 -13.78
C ALA A 24 1.57 -4.44 -12.53
N LEU A 25 2.12 -3.69 -11.58
CA LEU A 25 2.63 -4.23 -10.31
C LEU A 25 1.48 -4.80 -9.46
N LEU A 26 0.33 -4.13 -9.45
CA LEU A 26 -0.87 -4.62 -8.76
C LEU A 26 -1.44 -5.88 -9.42
N GLU A 27 -1.39 -5.97 -10.74
CA GLU A 27 -1.77 -7.19 -11.49
C GLU A 27 -0.81 -8.35 -11.20
N GLU A 28 0.49 -8.08 -11.16
CA GLU A 28 1.51 -9.04 -10.77
C GLU A 28 1.25 -9.56 -9.35
N GLY A 29 0.96 -8.66 -8.40
CA GLY A 29 0.64 -9.05 -7.03
C GLY A 29 -0.63 -9.91 -6.94
N SER A 30 -1.65 -9.60 -7.74
CA SER A 30 -2.86 -10.43 -7.83
C SER A 30 -2.57 -11.80 -8.43
N THR A 31 -1.62 -11.89 -9.36
CA THR A 31 -1.23 -13.14 -10.00
C THR A 31 -0.43 -14.01 -9.03
N ALA A 32 0.53 -13.43 -8.32
CA ALA A 32 1.34 -14.12 -7.31
C ALA A 32 0.48 -14.62 -6.13
N ASP A 33 -0.47 -13.80 -5.64
CA ASP A 33 -1.44 -14.22 -4.61
C ASP A 33 -2.26 -15.43 -5.07
N ALA A 34 -2.75 -15.39 -6.32
CA ALA A 34 -3.52 -16.48 -6.88
C ALA A 34 -2.67 -17.75 -7.05
N ALA A 35 -1.43 -17.62 -7.53
CA ALA A 35 -0.51 -18.74 -7.68
C ALA A 35 -0.22 -19.40 -6.32
N TRP A 36 0.16 -18.62 -5.32
CA TRP A 36 0.40 -19.10 -3.96
C TRP A 36 -0.84 -19.74 -3.32
N THR A 37 -2.01 -19.10 -3.45
CA THR A 37 -3.28 -19.61 -2.89
C THR A 37 -3.68 -20.96 -3.47
N ASN A 38 -3.32 -21.22 -4.74
CA ASN A 38 -3.62 -22.48 -5.43
C ASN A 38 -2.45 -23.46 -5.45
N ALA A 39 -1.32 -23.13 -4.81
CA ALA A 39 -0.12 -23.94 -4.81
C ALA A 39 -0.31 -25.27 -4.08
N ASP A 40 0.28 -26.32 -4.63
CA ASP A 40 0.52 -27.55 -3.89
C ASP A 40 1.59 -27.34 -2.81
N ARG A 41 1.64 -28.24 -1.82
CA ARG A 41 2.46 -28.08 -0.62
C ARG A 41 3.97 -27.96 -0.91
N GLU A 42 4.44 -28.52 -2.01
CA GLU A 42 5.87 -28.47 -2.41
C GLU A 42 6.27 -27.13 -3.04
N GLU A 43 5.35 -26.45 -3.74
CA GLU A 43 5.61 -25.17 -4.44
C GLU A 43 5.21 -23.94 -3.59
N SER A 44 4.45 -24.17 -2.51
CA SER A 44 3.88 -23.10 -1.68
C SER A 44 4.92 -22.15 -1.08
N GLU A 45 6.13 -22.62 -0.75
CA GLU A 45 7.19 -21.77 -0.19
C GLU A 45 7.81 -20.84 -1.23
N GLU A 46 8.10 -21.34 -2.43
CA GLU A 46 8.63 -20.55 -3.54
C GLU A 46 7.63 -19.48 -3.98
N LEU A 47 6.37 -19.88 -4.18
CA LEU A 47 5.30 -18.97 -4.60
C LEU A 47 4.94 -17.94 -3.50
N PHE A 48 5.09 -18.31 -2.23
CA PHE A 48 4.98 -17.34 -1.15
C PHE A 48 6.11 -16.31 -1.20
N GLY A 49 7.35 -16.74 -1.48
CA GLY A 49 8.49 -15.84 -1.68
C GLY A 49 8.24 -14.85 -2.83
N ASP A 50 7.76 -15.33 -3.98
CA ASP A 50 7.40 -14.48 -5.12
C ASP A 50 6.31 -13.46 -4.75
N TYR A 51 5.26 -13.92 -4.05
CA TYR A 51 4.23 -13.03 -3.52
C TYR A 51 4.81 -11.96 -2.58
N GLN A 52 5.67 -12.34 -1.64
CA GLN A 52 6.31 -11.40 -0.71
C GLN A 52 7.15 -10.33 -1.42
N LEU A 53 7.88 -10.68 -2.48
CA LEU A 53 8.65 -9.70 -3.24
C LEU A 53 7.77 -8.61 -3.87
N VAL A 54 6.62 -9.00 -4.43
CA VAL A 54 5.67 -8.05 -5.03
C VAL A 54 4.98 -7.21 -3.95
N MET A 55 4.66 -7.82 -2.81
CA MET A 55 4.13 -7.14 -1.63
C MET A 55 5.07 -6.03 -1.14
N ASP A 56 6.36 -6.34 -1.01
CA ASP A 56 7.38 -5.40 -0.57
C ASP A 56 7.50 -4.23 -1.54
N ALA A 57 7.52 -4.51 -2.85
CA ALA A 57 7.56 -3.48 -3.89
C ALA A 57 6.35 -2.55 -3.84
N VAL A 58 5.13 -3.09 -3.66
CA VAL A 58 3.91 -2.28 -3.50
C VAL A 58 3.98 -1.42 -2.22
N GLY A 59 4.45 -2.00 -1.11
CA GLY A 59 4.62 -1.33 0.17
C GLY A 59 5.60 -0.15 0.08
N GLU A 60 6.77 -0.36 -0.53
CA GLU A 60 7.79 0.67 -0.73
C GLU A 60 7.24 1.85 -1.54
N ARG A 61 6.52 1.58 -2.63
CA ARG A 61 5.94 2.65 -3.46
C ARG A 61 4.87 3.46 -2.73
N LEU A 62 4.02 2.79 -1.96
CA LEU A 62 3.02 3.47 -1.12
C LEU A 62 3.69 4.31 -0.03
N TYR A 63 4.77 3.81 0.57
CA TYR A 63 5.58 4.53 1.55
C TYR A 63 6.20 5.79 0.93
N ASP A 64 6.82 5.68 -0.24
CA ASP A 64 7.45 6.82 -0.93
C ASP A 64 6.45 7.93 -1.26
N ILE A 65 5.27 7.58 -1.78
CA ILE A 65 4.19 8.54 -2.05
C ILE A 65 3.74 9.23 -0.76
N ARG A 66 3.56 8.45 0.31
CA ARG A 66 3.16 8.98 1.61
C ARG A 66 4.20 9.96 2.13
N GLU A 67 5.46 9.55 2.22
CA GLU A 67 6.52 10.35 2.84
C GLU A 67 6.91 11.56 1.99
N SER A 68 6.86 11.45 0.67
CA SER A 68 7.09 12.59 -0.23
C SER A 68 6.10 13.73 0.04
N TYR A 69 4.81 13.42 0.14
CA TYR A 69 3.80 14.44 0.48
C TYR A 69 3.87 14.87 1.95
N ALA A 70 4.11 13.93 2.86
CA ALA A 70 4.25 14.21 4.29
C ALA A 70 5.36 15.23 4.57
N GLY A 71 6.49 15.14 3.86
CA GLY A 71 7.61 16.08 3.95
C GLY A 71 7.28 17.52 3.51
N THR A 72 6.12 17.74 2.88
CA THR A 72 5.63 19.09 2.53
C THR A 72 4.73 19.70 3.58
N LEU A 73 4.30 18.91 4.58
CA LEU A 73 3.39 19.32 5.64
C LEU A 73 4.14 19.82 6.87
N ASP A 74 3.46 20.60 7.70
CA ASP A 74 3.96 20.98 9.02
C ASP A 74 3.82 19.83 10.03
N ASP A 75 4.67 19.82 11.06
CA ASP A 75 4.69 18.83 12.13
C ASP A 75 3.33 18.65 12.81
N ALA A 76 2.51 19.71 12.90
CA ALA A 76 1.21 19.62 13.55
C ALA A 76 0.16 18.94 12.67
N THR A 77 0.43 18.67 11.39
CA THR A 77 -0.52 18.05 10.46
C THR A 77 -0.04 16.75 9.83
N VAL A 78 1.26 16.50 9.81
CA VAL A 78 1.90 15.33 9.17
C VAL A 78 1.34 13.98 9.66
N ASP A 79 1.24 13.76 10.97
CA ASP A 79 0.74 12.50 11.52
C ASP A 79 -0.72 12.23 11.16
N GLY A 80 -1.52 13.31 11.11
CA GLY A 80 -2.92 13.23 10.71
C GLY A 80 -3.10 12.86 9.25
N TYR A 81 -2.14 13.23 8.39
CA TYR A 81 -2.11 12.79 6.99
C TYR A 81 -1.69 11.32 6.88
N ARG A 82 -0.57 10.93 7.52
CA ARG A 82 -0.06 9.54 7.52
C ARG A 82 -1.12 8.55 8.00
N GLU A 83 -1.84 8.89 9.07
CA GLU A 83 -2.93 8.07 9.60
C GLU A 83 -4.08 7.87 8.59
N VAL A 84 -4.46 8.93 7.86
CA VAL A 84 -5.53 8.86 6.85
C VAL A 84 -5.05 8.07 5.63
N PHE A 85 -3.80 8.26 5.21
CA PHE A 85 -3.18 7.54 4.11
C PHE A 85 -3.11 6.04 4.40
N ASN A 86 -2.51 5.63 5.52
CA ASN A 86 -2.34 4.22 5.87
C ASN A 86 -3.69 3.50 5.90
N ARG A 87 -4.72 4.11 6.51
CA ARG A 87 -6.06 3.51 6.54
C ARG A 87 -6.71 3.41 5.16
N ALA A 88 -6.53 4.40 4.30
CA ALA A 88 -7.08 4.37 2.96
C ALA A 88 -6.37 3.31 2.10
N ALA A 89 -5.03 3.24 2.18
CA ALA A 89 -4.22 2.24 1.50
C ALA A 89 -4.58 0.81 1.96
N LEU A 90 -4.68 0.57 3.28
CA LEU A 90 -5.15 -0.70 3.84
C LEU A 90 -6.56 -1.08 3.39
N LYS A 91 -7.42 -0.11 3.13
CA LYS A 91 -8.78 -0.38 2.64
C LYS A 91 -8.79 -0.72 1.15
N GLN A 92 -8.04 0.01 0.33
CA GLN A 92 -8.05 -0.11 -1.12
C GLN A 92 -7.19 -1.26 -1.62
N PHE A 93 -6.04 -1.47 -1.00
CA PHE A 93 -5.06 -2.49 -1.35
C PHE A 93 -4.93 -3.52 -0.22
N ARG A 94 -6.05 -3.89 0.42
CA ARG A 94 -6.09 -4.74 1.63
C ARG A 94 -5.25 -6.01 1.57
N ARG A 95 -5.09 -6.57 0.37
CA ARG A 95 -4.26 -7.75 0.11
C ARG A 95 -2.76 -7.43 0.12
N PHE A 96 -2.39 -6.21 -0.25
CA PHE A 96 -1.01 -5.74 -0.44
C PHE A 96 -0.44 -4.84 0.66
N ALA A 97 -1.29 -4.25 1.50
CA ALA A 97 -0.89 -3.17 2.40
C ALA A 97 -0.57 -3.58 3.85
N MET A 98 -0.49 -4.89 4.16
CA MET A 98 -0.20 -5.39 5.51
C MET A 98 1.11 -4.83 6.10
N PHE A 99 2.12 -4.55 5.26
CA PHE A 99 3.42 -4.01 5.67
C PHE A 99 3.39 -2.54 6.15
N LEU A 100 2.34 -1.77 5.86
CA LEU A 100 2.25 -0.37 6.32
C LEU A 100 2.05 -0.24 7.84
N GLU A 101 1.77 -1.35 8.55
CA GLU A 101 1.67 -1.39 10.02
C GLU A 101 3.02 -1.63 10.73
N GLU A 102 4.08 -2.09 10.03
CA GLU A 102 5.37 -2.46 10.65
C GLU A 102 6.45 -1.36 10.59
N GLY A 103 6.24 -0.30 9.81
CA GLY A 103 7.18 0.83 9.72
C GLY A 103 6.92 1.90 10.78
N GLU A 104 7.52 1.75 11.97
CA GLU A 104 7.66 2.80 13.00
C GLU A 104 8.75 3.83 12.65
#